data_AF-A0AA37Q6I9-F1
#
_entry.id   AF-A0AA37Q6I9-F1
#
_cell.length_a   1.000
_cell.length_b   1.000
_cell.length_c   1.000
_cell.angle_alpha   90.00
_cell.angle_beta   90.00
_cell.angle_gamma   90.00
#
_symmetry.space_group_name_H-M   'P 1'
#
loop_
_entity.id
_entity.type
_entity.pdbx_description
1 polymer ?
#
loop_
_entity_poly.entity_id
_entity_poly.type
_entity_poly.pdbx_seq_one_letter_code
_entity_poly.pdbx_strand_id
1 'polypeptide(L)'
;MPATALDPYVVDVLLPDLVGHDRHPSAFLVYLVLWHRTAGGRREAALSLRELAEATGLSKRAVQGALATLERRRLLAIDRAGPTAVPSHRVLRPWDRGAR
;
A
#
# COMPACT_ATOMS: atom_id res chain seq x y z
N MET A 1 1.99 21.00 -5.50
CA MET A 1 1.55 19.59 -5.44
C MET A 1 0.43 19.49 -4.41
N PRO A 2 -0.68 18.78 -4.67
CA PRO A 2 -1.76 18.66 -3.69
C PRO A 2 -1.25 17.90 -2.45
N ALA A 3 -1.57 18.42 -1.28
CA ALA A 3 -1.24 17.76 -0.02
C ALA A 3 -2.00 16.44 0.10
N THR A 4 -1.32 15.41 0.60
CA THR A 4 -1.96 14.11 0.88
C THR A 4 -2.30 14.06 2.35
N ALA A 5 -3.60 14.09 2.67
CA ALA A 5 -4.04 13.85 4.03
C ALA A 5 -3.78 12.38 4.40
N LEU A 6 -3.09 12.17 5.52
CA LEU A 6 -2.96 10.86 6.15
C LEU A 6 -4.02 10.75 7.23
N ASP A 7 -4.71 9.61 7.25
CA ASP A 7 -5.57 9.24 8.38
C ASP A 7 -4.68 9.01 9.62
N PRO A 8 -5.05 9.52 10.81
CA PRO A 8 -4.27 9.30 12.05
C PRO A 8 -3.93 7.83 12.28
N TYR A 9 -4.82 6.89 11.93
CA TYR A 9 -4.58 5.46 12.06
C TYR A 9 -3.31 5.02 11.31
N VAL A 10 -3.00 5.63 10.16
CA VAL A 10 -1.82 5.27 9.36
C VAL A 10 -0.52 5.56 10.13
N VAL A 11 -0.49 6.64 10.91
CA VAL A 11 0.70 7.05 11.66
C VAL A 11 0.72 6.42 13.04
N ASP A 12 -0.41 6.41 13.73
CA ASP A 12 -0.48 6.05 15.14
C ASP A 12 -0.57 4.53 15.35
N VAL A 13 -1.09 3.79 14.37
CA VAL A 13 -1.31 2.34 14.49
C VAL A 13 -0.57 1.57 13.40
N LEU A 14 -0.76 1.93 12.13
CA LEU A 14 -0.22 1.14 11.03
C LEU A 14 1.30 1.21 10.94
N LEU A 15 1.90 2.38 11.18
CA LEU A 15 3.35 2.55 11.22
C LEU A 15 4.00 1.67 12.30
N PRO A 16 3.64 1.75 13.59
CA PRO A 16 4.26 0.91 14.60
C PRO A 16 3.97 -0.58 14.40
N ASP A 17 2.81 -0.94 13.87
CA ASP A 17 2.48 -2.34 13.54
C ASP A 17 3.36 -2.88 12.41
N LEU A 18 3.43 -2.20 11.26
CA LEU A 18 4.24 -2.66 10.13
C LEU A 18 5.75 -2.55 10.36
N VAL A 19 6.22 -1.45 10.95
CA VAL A 19 7.67 -1.20 11.12
C VAL A 19 8.20 -1.85 12.39
N GLY A 20 7.47 -1.73 13.49
CA GLY A 20 7.87 -2.20 14.81
C GLY A 20 7.55 -3.67 15.05
N HIS A 21 6.26 -4.02 15.01
CA HIS A 21 5.82 -5.38 15.34
C HIS A 21 6.19 -6.38 14.24
N ASP A 22 5.85 -6.05 12.99
CA ASP A 22 6.08 -6.91 11.82
C ASP A 22 7.50 -6.87 11.28
N ARG A 23 8.29 -5.87 11.66
CA ARG A 23 9.65 -5.65 11.12
C ARG A 23 9.67 -5.56 9.59
N HIS A 24 8.63 -4.96 9.00
CA HIS A 24 8.46 -4.76 7.56
C HIS A 24 8.37 -3.27 7.17
N PRO A 25 9.45 -2.48 7.32
CA PRO A 25 9.46 -1.06 6.92
C PRO A 25 9.17 -0.84 5.42
N SER A 26 9.59 -1.77 4.57
CA SER A 26 9.28 -1.73 3.13
C SER A 26 7.78 -1.80 2.85
N ALA A 27 7.01 -2.55 3.65
CA ALA A 27 5.56 -2.62 3.52
C ALA A 27 4.90 -1.26 3.82
N PHE A 28 5.38 -0.57 4.85
CA PHE A 28 4.87 0.77 5.18
C PHE A 28 5.17 1.80 4.07
N LEU A 29 6.38 1.80 3.52
CA LEU A 29 6.74 2.70 2.42
C LEU A 29 5.91 2.46 1.15
N VAL A 30 5.74 1.18 0.76
CA VAL A 30 4.88 0.81 -0.37
C VAL A 30 3.43 1.23 -0.09
N TYR A 31 2.94 1.03 1.13
CA TYR A 31 1.60 1.45 1.54
C TYR A 31 1.41 2.97 1.39
N LEU A 32 2.37 3.80 1.80
CA LEU A 32 2.27 5.26 1.67
C LEU A 32 2.23 5.73 0.21
N VAL A 33 3.07 5.15 -0.65
CA VAL A 33 3.02 5.44 -2.09
C VAL A 33 1.66 5.07 -2.65
N LEU A 34 1.16 3.88 -2.33
CA LEU A 34 -0.15 3.43 -2.77
C LEU A 34 -1.28 4.28 -2.17
N TRP A 35 -1.19 4.72 -0.92
CA TRP A 35 -2.14 5.63 -0.28
C TRP A 35 -2.27 6.92 -1.08
N HIS A 36 -1.15 7.55 -1.42
CA HIS A 36 -1.14 8.75 -2.25
C HIS A 36 -1.75 8.50 -3.64
N ARG A 37 -1.32 7.42 -4.31
CA ARG A 37 -1.78 7.10 -5.67
C ARG A 37 -3.27 6.74 -5.71
N THR A 38 -3.79 6.08 -4.68
CA THR A 38 -5.19 5.67 -4.54
C THR A 38 -6.07 6.72 -3.86
N ALA A 39 -5.55 7.92 -3.55
CA ALA A 39 -6.25 8.97 -2.81
C ALA A 39 -6.88 8.46 -1.50
N GLY A 40 -6.09 7.70 -0.72
CA GLY A 40 -6.54 7.05 0.52
C GLY A 40 -7.48 5.86 0.30
N GLY A 41 -7.31 5.13 -0.80
CA GLY A 41 -8.17 3.99 -1.15
C GLY A 41 -9.49 4.34 -1.84
N ARG A 42 -9.73 5.62 -2.18
CA ARG A 42 -10.95 6.07 -2.90
C ARG A 42 -10.95 5.71 -4.38
N ARG A 43 -9.78 5.42 -4.96
CA ARG A 43 -9.62 4.97 -6.35
C ARG A 43 -8.61 3.84 -6.43
N GLU A 44 -8.62 3.14 -7.55
CA GLU A 44 -7.57 2.18 -7.87
C GLU A 44 -6.37 2.86 -8.53
N ALA A 45 -5.22 2.19 -8.48
CA ALA A 45 -4.00 2.60 -9.17
C ALA A 45 -3.33 1.38 -9.84
N ALA A 46 -3.26 1.39 -11.17
CA ALA A 46 -2.47 0.41 -11.92
C ALA A 46 -0.99 0.81 -11.86
N LEU A 47 -0.17 -0.02 -11.22
CA LEU A 47 1.27 0.23 -11.04
C LEU A 47 2.03 -1.07 -11.18
N SER A 48 3.04 -1.07 -12.03
CA SER A 48 3.98 -2.19 -12.13
C SER A 48 4.91 -2.24 -10.91
N LEU A 49 5.52 -3.41 -10.68
CA LEU A 49 6.57 -3.57 -9.67
C LEU A 49 7.75 -2.60 -9.87
N ARG A 50 8.05 -2.24 -11.13
CA ARG A 50 9.12 -1.30 -11.46
C ARG A 50 8.76 0.12 -11.01
N GLU A 51 7.55 0.58 -11.32
CA GLU A 51 7.10 1.92 -10.91
C GLU A 51 7.03 2.06 -9.39
N LEU A 52 6.62 1.00 -8.68
CA LEU A 52 6.65 0.97 -7.22
C LEU A 52 8.08 1.01 -6.66
N ALA A 53 9.00 0.27 -7.26
CA ALA A 53 10.41 0.29 -6.88
C ALA A 53 11.01 1.70 -7.04
N GLU A 54 10.76 2.34 -8.19
CA GLU A 54 11.20 3.71 -8.45
C GLU A 54 10.57 4.72 -7.49
N ALA A 55 9.26 4.63 -7.23
CA ALA A 55 8.56 5.56 -6.37
C ALA A 55 8.93 5.43 -4.88
N THR A 56 9.38 4.25 -4.45
CA THR A 56 9.79 3.99 -3.06
C THR A 56 11.30 4.01 -2.84
N GLY A 57 12.10 3.98 -3.91
CA GLY A 57 13.55 3.78 -3.85
C GLY A 57 13.97 2.36 -3.43
N LEU A 58 13.03 1.41 -3.36
CA LEU A 58 13.28 0.03 -2.94
C LEU A 58 13.67 -0.86 -4.12
N SER A 59 14.31 -2.01 -3.84
CA SER A 59 14.50 -3.04 -4.85
C SER A 59 13.15 -3.69 -5.23
N LYS A 60 13.03 -4.20 -6.47
CA LYS A 60 11.82 -4.94 -6.91
C LYS A 60 11.46 -6.09 -5.96
N ARG A 61 12.47 -6.79 -5.42
CA ARG A 61 12.25 -7.89 -4.47
C ARG A 61 11.66 -7.40 -3.15
N ALA A 62 12.14 -6.26 -2.64
CA ALA A 62 11.60 -5.64 -1.44
C ALA A 62 10.14 -5.18 -1.65
N VAL A 63 9.81 -4.63 -2.82
CA VAL A 63 8.43 -4.29 -3.20
C VAL A 63 7.55 -5.55 -3.26
N GLN A 64 8.01 -6.63 -3.88
CA GLN A 64 7.25 -7.89 -3.93
C GLN A 64 6.94 -8.41 -2.52
N GLY A 65 7.93 -8.43 -1.62
CA GLY A 65 7.73 -8.83 -0.23
C GLY A 65 6.77 -7.89 0.53
N ALA A 66 6.89 -6.58 0.29
CA ALA A 66 5.99 -5.58 0.85
C ALA A 66 4.53 -5.80 0.40
N LEU A 67 4.28 -5.98 -0.90
CA LEU A 67 2.94 -6.25 -1.43
C LEU A 67 2.34 -7.52 -0.82
N ALA A 68 3.13 -8.59 -0.71
CA ALA A 68 2.67 -9.83 -0.08
C ALA A 68 2.31 -9.64 1.41
N THR A 69 3.08 -8.84 2.15
CA THR A 69 2.76 -8.50 3.55
C THR A 69 1.49 -7.67 3.66
N LEU A 70 1.31 -6.67 2.79
CA LEU A 70 0.11 -5.83 2.80
C LEU A 70 -1.16 -6.60 2.42
N GLU A 71 -1.08 -7.49 1.44
CA GLU A 71 -2.17 -8.37 1.02
C GLU A 71 -2.54 -9.35 2.15
N ARG A 72 -1.55 -10.01 2.76
CA ARG A 72 -1.75 -10.90 3.92
C ARG A 72 -2.44 -10.19 5.09
N ARG A 73 -2.07 -8.93 5.36
CA ARG A 73 -2.70 -8.09 6.38
C ARG A 73 -4.04 -7.46 5.94
N ARG A 74 -4.51 -7.73 4.73
CA ARG A 74 -5.76 -7.17 4.16
C ARG A 74 -5.78 -5.64 4.16
N LEU A 75 -4.61 -5.04 3.94
CA LEU A 75 -4.42 -3.59 3.78
C LEU A 75 -4.41 -3.17 2.31
N LEU A 76 -4.33 -4.15 1.41
CA LEU A 76 -4.24 -3.95 -0.02
C LEU A 76 -5.05 -5.02 -0.75
N ALA A 77 -5.89 -4.60 -1.68
CA ALA A 77 -6.46 -5.46 -2.70
C ALA A 77 -5.66 -5.30 -4.00
N ILE A 78 -5.32 -6.42 -4.62
CA ILE A 78 -4.60 -6.47 -5.90
C ILE A 78 -5.48 -7.23 -6.88
N ASP A 79 -5.81 -6.58 -8.00
CA ASP A 79 -6.53 -7.21 -9.11
C ASP A 79 -5.60 -7.40 -10.32
N ARG A 80 -5.78 -8.52 -11.03
CA ARG A 80 -4.96 -8.91 -12.18
C ARG A 80 -5.88 -9.41 -13.30
N ALA A 81 -6.02 -8.60 -14.35
CA ALA A 81 -6.78 -8.97 -15.54
C ALA A 81 -6.13 -10.08 -16.40
N GLY A 82 -4.87 -10.45 -16.12
CA GLY A 82 -4.16 -11.53 -16.79
C GLY A 82 -2.70 -11.66 -16.32
N PRO A 83 -1.95 -12.70 -16.78
CA PRO A 83 -0.59 -12.99 -16.30
C PRO A 83 0.42 -11.87 -16.58
N THR A 84 0.26 -11.17 -17.71
CA THR A 84 1.14 -10.07 -18.16
C THR A 84 0.52 -8.68 -17.95
N ALA A 85 -0.71 -8.62 -17.44
CA ALA A 85 -1.38 -7.35 -17.20
C ALA A 85 -0.73 -6.62 -16.01
N VAL A 86 -0.67 -5.29 -16.09
CA VAL A 86 -0.24 -4.47 -14.96
C VAL A 86 -1.29 -4.62 -13.85
N PRO A 87 -0.90 -5.04 -12.62
CA PRO A 87 -1.85 -5.19 -11.53
C PRO A 87 -2.46 -3.86 -11.12
N SER A 88 -3.76 -3.87 -10.83
CA SER A 88 -4.48 -2.77 -10.21
C SER A 88 -4.42 -2.90 -8.69
N HIS A 89 -4.17 -1.80 -7.99
CA HIS A 89 -4.00 -1.76 -6.55
C HIS A 89 -5.05 -0.85 -5.92
N ARG A 90 -5.69 -1.32 -4.84
CA ARG A 90 -6.57 -0.51 -4.00
C ARG A 90 -6.19 -0.67 -2.53
N VAL A 91 -5.84 0.45 -1.89
CA VAL A 91 -5.63 0.48 -0.44
C VAL A 91 -6.94 0.22 0.28
N LEU A 92 -6.90 -0.67 1.27
CA LEU A 92 -8.03 -1.00 2.13
C LEU A 92 -7.88 -0.29 3.48
N ARG A 93 -9.01 0.12 4.05
CA ARG A 93 -9.08 0.76 5.37
C ARG A 93 -9.90 -0.13 6.32
N PRO A 94 -9.33 -1.26 6.80
CA PRO A 94 -10.09 -2.21 7.60
C PRO A 94 -10.63 -1.62 8.92
N TRP A 95 -10.01 -0.56 9.43
CA TRP A 95 -10.45 0.19 10.62
C TRP A 95 -11.66 1.10 10.36
N ASP A 96 -11.94 1.45 9.11
CA ASP A 96 -13.09 2.28 8.72
C ASP A 96 -14.41 1.47 8.67
N ARG A 97 -14.40 0.21 9.15
CA ARG A 97 -15.58 -0.68 9.18
C ARG A 97 -16.69 -0.27 10.18
N GLY A 98 -16.70 0.98 10.62
CA GLY A 98 -17.66 1.54 11.56
C GLY A 98 -18.35 2.84 11.12
N ALA A 99 -17.97 3.47 10.00
CA ALA A 99 -18.66 4.66 9.50
C ALA A 99 -19.91 4.26 8.69
N ARG A 100 -20.96 3.82 9.39
CA ARG A 100 -22.35 3.88 8.90
C ARG A 100 -22.99 5.17 9.36
#